data_AF-A0A914XUK0-F1
#
_entry.id   AF-A0A914XUK0-F1
#
_cell.length_a   1.000
_cell.length_b   1.000
_cell.length_c   1.000
_cell.angle_alpha   90.00
_cell.angle_beta   90.00
_cell.angle_gamma   90.00
#
_symmetry.space_group_name_H-M   'P 1'
#
loop_
_entity.id
_entity.type
_entity.pdbx_description
1 polymer ?
#
loop_
_entity_poly.entity_id
_entity_poly.type
_entity_poly.pdbx_seq_one_letter_code
_entity_poly.pdbx_strand_id
1 'polypeptide(L)'
;MRTKDRIGDMEVNLFLLPSAVNDGTSRIAEILKIDEKMAEFEAKFAEEASKFSSQNQGAAKLELMRRKKRQELFAEAEKTKSTDSDAEILWKINFNILDRIYRDQLLLEILINDVGIDDIGEKIMRAAFGFCLKLQDGNASQPCAKFFSRKDLEVVLRNNADITSDDYEATLYLVSSSADRFIRKVGEGSGGLYTIDYVDGMRMLLVRILKSMIQSKYENPNDKDEEKRGFPTFIFTLLLKKGLVEEEKLAETFKHPENEVRQELFRLRNDGFINVVTKDTSYEFNPMSSQFLYGVDLLKVNLNQFQKVLQYQIIFIVALKKKKKLLL
;
A
#
# COMPACT_ATOMS: atom_id res chain seq x y z
N MET A 1 -5.24 -30.79 -3.96
CA MET A 1 -5.25 -30.50 -5.41
C MET A 1 -6.11 -29.26 -5.62
N ARG A 2 -5.68 -28.32 -6.48
CA ARG A 2 -6.20 -26.95 -6.71
C ARG A 2 -5.63 -25.85 -5.80
N THR A 3 -4.36 -25.53 -6.08
CA THR A 3 -3.79 -24.19 -5.89
C THR A 3 -3.10 -23.84 -7.20
N LYS A 4 -3.77 -23.05 -8.03
CA LYS A 4 -3.26 -22.28 -9.18
C LYS A 4 -4.45 -21.49 -9.72
N ASP A 5 -4.20 -20.24 -10.11
CA ASP A 5 -5.13 -19.29 -10.74
C ASP A 5 -5.90 -18.37 -9.78
N ARG A 6 -5.19 -17.45 -9.12
CA ARG A 6 -5.71 -16.10 -8.74
C ARG A 6 -4.57 -15.08 -8.64
N ILE A 7 -3.81 -14.93 -9.74
CA ILE A 7 -2.96 -13.76 -9.99
C ILE A 7 -3.35 -13.29 -11.40
N GLY A 8 -4.26 -12.33 -11.44
CA GLY A 8 -4.88 -11.80 -12.65
C GLY A 8 -6.21 -11.20 -12.24
N ASP A 9 -6.45 -9.96 -12.62
CA ASP A 9 -7.70 -9.22 -12.43
C ASP A 9 -7.85 -8.51 -11.06
N MET A 10 -6.89 -7.64 -10.75
CA MET A 10 -7.19 -6.39 -10.05
C MET A 10 -7.53 -5.34 -11.12
N GLU A 11 -8.71 -5.45 -11.72
CA GLU A 11 -9.35 -4.27 -12.33
C GLU A 11 -9.75 -3.35 -11.17
N VAL A 12 -8.98 -2.27 -11.00
CA VAL A 12 -9.35 -1.15 -10.14
C VAL A 12 -10.58 -0.50 -10.77
N ASN A 13 -11.76 -1.01 -10.42
CA ASN A 13 -13.03 -0.37 -10.76
C ASN A 13 -13.13 0.94 -9.97
N LEU A 14 -12.57 1.99 -10.56
CA LEU A 14 -12.66 3.37 -10.09
C LEU A 14 -14.04 3.96 -10.42
N PHE A 15 -15.12 3.27 -10.05
CA PHE A 15 -16.47 3.80 -10.16
C PHE A 15 -16.90 4.35 -8.81
N LEU A 16 -16.74 5.65 -8.60
CA LEU A 16 -17.62 6.51 -7.77
C LEU A 16 -17.24 8.00 -7.97
N LEU A 17 -17.50 8.53 -9.18
CA LEU A 17 -17.63 9.98 -9.42
C LEU A 17 -18.94 10.25 -10.15
N PRO A 18 -20.05 10.60 -9.45
CA PRO A 18 -21.22 11.16 -10.12
C PRO A 18 -21.10 12.68 -10.16
N SER A 19 -20.93 13.22 -11.38
CA SER A 19 -21.43 14.51 -11.92
C SER A 19 -20.46 15.30 -12.81
N ALA A 20 -19.20 14.91 -12.97
CA ALA A 20 -18.25 15.61 -13.86
C ALA A 20 -17.63 14.74 -15.00
N VAL A 21 -18.17 13.53 -15.21
CA VAL A 21 -17.50 12.48 -16.04
C VAL A 21 -17.95 12.49 -17.51
N ASN A 22 -18.89 13.35 -17.90
CA ASN A 22 -19.38 13.36 -19.29
C ASN A 22 -18.39 13.94 -20.31
N ASP A 23 -17.43 14.78 -19.90
CA ASP A 23 -16.42 15.33 -20.83
C ASP A 23 -15.10 14.52 -20.87
N GLY A 24 -14.73 13.86 -19.77
CA GLY A 24 -13.47 13.10 -19.68
C GLY A 24 -13.48 11.77 -20.43
N THR A 25 -14.65 11.11 -20.48
CA THR A 25 -14.82 9.82 -21.16
C THR A 25 -14.76 9.95 -22.69
N SER A 26 -15.23 11.07 -23.25
CA SER A 26 -15.02 11.42 -24.66
C SER A 26 -13.54 11.63 -25.00
N ARG A 27 -12.77 12.30 -24.13
CA ARG A 27 -11.33 12.55 -24.37
C ARG A 27 -10.48 11.28 -24.31
N ILE A 28 -10.75 10.36 -23.38
CA ILE A 28 -10.06 9.06 -23.33
C ILE A 28 -10.43 8.21 -24.57
N ALA A 29 -11.69 8.25 -25.00
CA ALA A 29 -12.12 7.57 -26.23
C ALA A 29 -11.48 8.18 -27.50
N GLU A 30 -11.23 9.49 -27.53
CA GLU A 30 -10.50 10.15 -28.63
C GLU A 30 -9.02 9.83 -28.64
N ILE A 31 -8.37 9.77 -27.47
CA ILE A 31 -6.95 9.34 -27.35
C ILE A 31 -6.79 7.87 -27.77
N LEU A 32 -7.71 6.99 -27.36
CA LEU A 32 -7.70 5.59 -27.79
C LEU A 32 -7.96 5.43 -29.29
N LYS A 33 -8.82 6.27 -29.89
CA LYS A 33 -9.02 6.32 -31.36
C LYS A 33 -7.78 6.82 -32.11
N ILE A 34 -6.95 7.67 -31.48
CA ILE A 34 -5.67 8.10 -32.05
C ILE A 34 -4.66 6.96 -32.00
N ASP A 35 -4.62 6.19 -30.91
CA ASP A 35 -3.75 5.01 -30.78
C ASP A 35 -4.14 3.87 -31.74
N GLU A 36 -5.43 3.63 -31.96
CA GLU A 36 -5.91 2.68 -32.98
C GLU A 36 -5.53 3.13 -34.40
N LYS A 37 -5.70 4.42 -34.72
CA LYS A 37 -5.28 4.97 -36.03
C LYS A 37 -3.77 4.95 -36.21
N MET A 38 -3.00 5.10 -35.14
CA MET A 38 -1.54 4.96 -35.16
C MET A 38 -1.12 3.50 -35.37
N ALA A 39 -1.80 2.54 -34.75
CA ALA A 39 -1.55 1.11 -34.96
C ALA A 39 -1.91 0.66 -36.39
N GLU A 40 -3.03 1.15 -36.94
CA GLU A 40 -3.41 0.89 -38.35
C GLU A 40 -2.44 1.53 -39.34
N PHE A 41 -1.93 2.73 -39.04
CA PHE A 41 -0.89 3.37 -39.84
C PHE A 41 0.41 2.58 -39.76
N GLU A 42 0.82 2.11 -38.58
CA GLU A 42 2.03 1.29 -38.41
C GLU A 42 1.92 -0.07 -39.12
N ALA A 43 0.74 -0.70 -39.13
CA ALA A 43 0.49 -1.94 -39.86
C ALA A 43 0.59 -1.75 -41.39
N LYS A 44 -0.07 -0.71 -41.94
CA LYS A 44 0.01 -0.39 -43.38
C LYS A 44 1.43 0.01 -43.81
N PHE A 45 2.16 0.71 -42.94
CA PHE A 45 3.52 1.15 -43.24
C PHE A 45 4.57 0.04 -43.06
N ALA A 46 4.35 -0.93 -42.17
CA ALA A 46 5.17 -2.13 -42.07
C ALA A 46 5.04 -3.01 -43.33
N GLU A 47 3.84 -3.06 -43.92
CA GLU A 47 3.57 -3.73 -45.19
C GLU A 47 4.29 -3.04 -46.37
N GLU A 48 4.31 -1.70 -46.41
CA GLU A 48 5.08 -0.92 -47.39
C GLU A 48 6.60 -0.98 -47.16
N ALA A 49 7.07 -1.05 -45.91
CA ALA A 49 8.47 -1.22 -45.58
C ALA A 49 9.01 -2.60 -45.97
N SER A 50 8.18 -3.65 -45.93
CA SER A 50 8.53 -4.98 -46.43
C SER A 50 8.84 -4.99 -47.94
N LYS A 51 8.26 -4.06 -48.70
CA LYS A 51 8.46 -3.92 -50.16
C LYS A 51 9.75 -3.16 -50.53
N PHE A 52 10.45 -2.57 -49.56
CA PHE A 52 11.63 -1.72 -49.76
C PHE A 52 12.91 -2.23 -49.04
N SER A 53 12.98 -3.53 -48.68
CA SER A 53 14.05 -4.10 -47.85
C SER A 53 15.45 -4.20 -48.49
N SER A 54 15.73 -3.47 -49.56
CA SER A 54 17.05 -3.36 -50.16
C SER A 54 17.59 -1.93 -50.08
N GLN A 55 17.93 -1.47 -48.87
CA GLN A 55 19.09 -0.62 -48.55
C GLN A 55 18.93 0.05 -47.17
N ASN A 56 20.01 0.11 -46.41
CA ASN A 56 20.16 0.74 -45.07
C ASN A 56 19.75 2.24 -44.97
N GLN A 57 19.23 2.84 -46.04
CA GLN A 57 18.66 4.19 -46.04
C GLN A 57 17.19 4.22 -45.59
N GLY A 58 16.51 3.07 -45.49
CA GLY A 58 15.10 2.98 -45.11
C GLY A 58 14.80 3.40 -43.66
N ALA A 59 15.63 3.02 -42.69
CA ALA A 59 15.41 3.31 -41.28
C ALA A 59 15.57 4.81 -40.94
N ALA A 60 16.59 5.47 -41.49
CA ALA A 60 16.80 6.90 -41.30
C ALA A 60 15.71 7.75 -41.99
N LYS A 61 15.25 7.31 -43.17
CA LYS A 61 14.12 7.94 -43.88
C LYS A 61 12.80 7.74 -43.13
N LEU A 62 12.61 6.58 -42.50
CA LEU A 62 11.46 6.26 -41.64
C LEU A 62 11.43 7.14 -40.39
N GLU A 63 12.57 7.36 -39.74
CA GLU A 63 12.66 8.20 -38.55
C GLU A 63 12.44 9.69 -38.87
N LEU A 64 12.94 10.17 -40.01
CA LEU A 64 12.72 11.53 -40.51
C LEU A 64 11.24 11.76 -40.87
N MET A 65 10.59 10.78 -41.50
CA MET A 65 9.16 10.82 -41.83
C MET A 65 8.28 10.78 -40.57
N ARG A 66 8.66 9.97 -39.57
CA ARG A 66 7.98 9.95 -38.25
C ARG A 66 8.10 11.29 -37.54
N ARG A 67 9.27 11.94 -37.59
CA ARG A 67 9.46 13.29 -37.03
C ARG A 67 8.61 14.35 -37.73
N LYS A 68 8.60 14.36 -39.07
CA LYS A 68 7.78 15.30 -39.85
C LYS A 68 6.29 15.10 -39.61
N LYS A 69 5.81 13.86 -39.61
CA LYS A 69 4.40 13.56 -39.36
C LYS A 69 3.98 13.86 -37.92
N ARG A 70 4.87 13.65 -36.93
CA ARG A 70 4.63 14.12 -35.55
C ARG A 70 4.54 15.64 -35.50
N GLN A 71 5.45 16.37 -36.16
CA GLN A 71 5.42 17.83 -36.21
C GLN A 71 4.17 18.37 -36.92
N GLU A 72 3.73 17.71 -37.99
CA GLU A 72 2.47 18.03 -38.69
C GLU A 72 1.25 17.78 -37.79
N LEU A 73 1.20 16.66 -37.08
CA LEU A 73 0.13 16.36 -36.11
C LEU A 73 0.13 17.35 -34.92
N PHE A 74 1.29 17.76 -34.43
CA PHE A 74 1.39 18.81 -33.41
C PHE A 74 0.96 20.18 -33.94
N ALA A 75 1.32 20.53 -35.17
CA ALA A 75 0.91 21.79 -35.80
C ALA A 75 -0.58 21.81 -36.17
N GLU A 76 -1.17 20.65 -36.49
CA GLU A 76 -2.61 20.49 -36.73
C GLU A 76 -3.39 20.58 -35.41
N ALA A 77 -2.87 20.01 -34.33
CA ALA A 77 -3.40 20.18 -32.98
C ALA A 77 -3.29 21.63 -32.46
N GLU A 78 -2.23 22.36 -32.82
CA GLU A 78 -2.10 23.81 -32.55
C GLU A 78 -3.06 24.68 -33.39
N LYS A 79 -3.45 24.23 -34.58
CA LYS A 79 -4.45 24.93 -35.42
C LYS A 79 -5.87 24.71 -34.93
N THR A 80 -6.16 23.57 -34.32
CA THR A 80 -7.35 23.38 -33.48
C THR A 80 -7.11 23.99 -32.11
N LYS A 81 -6.92 25.32 -32.04
CA LYS A 81 -7.12 26.03 -30.76
C LYS A 81 -8.57 25.85 -30.37
N SER A 82 -8.84 24.80 -29.59
CA SER A 82 -10.12 24.64 -28.94
C SER A 82 -10.37 25.90 -28.15
N THR A 83 -11.59 26.44 -28.27
CA THR A 83 -12.12 27.46 -27.37
C THR A 83 -12.38 26.87 -25.99
N ASP A 84 -11.50 26.01 -25.50
CA ASP A 84 -11.56 25.49 -24.15
C ASP A 84 -11.06 26.61 -23.23
N SER A 85 -11.92 27.00 -22.29
CA SER A 85 -11.61 27.99 -21.24
C SER A 85 -10.34 27.66 -20.45
N ASP A 86 -9.91 26.40 -20.52
CA ASP A 86 -8.86 25.82 -19.69
C ASP A 86 -7.56 25.55 -20.47
N ALA A 87 -7.45 26.03 -21.72
CA ALA A 87 -6.27 25.80 -22.57
C ALA A 87 -4.95 26.36 -21.97
N GLU A 88 -5.03 27.35 -21.08
CA GLU A 88 -3.89 27.92 -20.36
C GLU A 88 -3.67 27.30 -18.97
N ILE A 89 -4.53 26.38 -18.54
CA ILE A 89 -4.46 25.77 -17.21
C ILE A 89 -3.58 24.51 -17.27
N LEU A 90 -2.43 24.59 -16.62
CA LEU A 90 -1.55 23.44 -16.43
C LEU A 90 -2.08 22.54 -15.30
N TRP A 91 -2.53 21.35 -15.67
CA TRP A 91 -2.96 20.33 -14.73
C TRP A 91 -1.75 19.60 -14.14
N LYS A 92 -1.76 19.39 -12.82
CA LYS A 92 -0.79 18.55 -12.13
C LYS A 92 -1.49 17.46 -11.33
N ILE A 93 -0.84 16.31 -11.22
CA ILE A 93 -1.31 15.24 -10.34
C ILE A 93 -1.17 15.69 -8.89
N ASN A 94 -2.26 15.57 -8.13
CA ASN A 94 -2.25 15.84 -6.70
C ASN A 94 -1.85 14.56 -5.93
N PHE A 95 -0.56 14.39 -5.68
CA PHE A 95 -0.03 13.25 -4.93
C PHE A 95 -0.60 13.15 -3.50
N ASN A 96 -0.96 14.27 -2.87
CA ASN A 96 -1.55 14.22 -1.53
C ASN A 96 -2.89 13.49 -1.50
N ILE A 97 -3.68 13.57 -2.57
CA ILE A 97 -4.94 12.83 -2.69
C ILE A 97 -4.64 11.35 -2.92
N LEU A 98 -3.67 11.04 -3.78
CA LEU A 98 -3.23 9.66 -4.02
C LEU A 98 -2.74 8.98 -2.74
N ASP A 99 -1.92 9.67 -1.94
CA ASP A 99 -1.42 9.15 -0.66
C ASP A 99 -2.57 8.84 0.32
N ARG A 100 -3.61 9.67 0.34
CA ARG A 100 -4.80 9.44 1.18
C ARG A 100 -5.61 8.24 0.70
N ILE A 101 -5.84 8.13 -0.62
CA ILE A 101 -6.54 6.99 -1.22
C ILE A 101 -5.76 5.70 -0.92
N TYR A 102 -4.43 5.74 -1.07
CA TYR A 102 -3.59 4.58 -0.82
C TYR A 102 -3.58 4.17 0.66
N ARG A 103 -3.44 5.14 1.57
CA ARG A 103 -3.56 4.92 3.01
C ARG A 103 -4.90 4.27 3.36
N ASP A 104 -6.00 4.82 2.86
CA ASP A 104 -7.34 4.34 3.18
C ASP A 104 -7.59 2.93 2.62
N GLN A 105 -7.06 2.62 1.44
CA GLN A 105 -7.09 1.28 0.85
C GLN A 105 -6.31 0.27 1.69
N LEU A 106 -5.11 0.62 2.17
CA LEU A 106 -4.31 -0.25 3.04
C LEU A 106 -4.99 -0.51 4.38
N LEU A 107 -5.65 0.51 4.96
CA LEU A 107 -6.40 0.33 6.20
C LEU A 107 -7.66 -0.53 6.00
N LEU A 108 -8.32 -0.42 4.84
CA LEU A 108 -9.43 -1.29 4.48
C LEU A 108 -8.98 -2.76 4.36
N GLU A 109 -7.81 -3.02 3.78
CA GLU A 109 -7.24 -4.37 3.70
C GLU A 109 -6.97 -4.99 5.08
N ILE A 110 -6.59 -4.18 6.06
CA ILE A 110 -6.45 -4.64 7.46
C ILE A 110 -7.81 -5.07 8.00
N LEU A 111 -8.84 -4.27 7.79
CA LEU A 111 -10.19 -4.59 8.25
C LEU A 111 -10.72 -5.90 7.65
N ILE A 112 -10.54 -6.09 6.35
CA ILE A 112 -10.98 -7.31 5.67
C ILE A 112 -10.26 -8.54 6.25
N ASN A 113 -8.93 -8.47 6.36
CA ASN A 113 -8.12 -9.65 6.70
C ASN A 113 -8.01 -9.93 8.20
N ASP A 114 -7.91 -8.91 9.05
CA ASP A 114 -7.63 -9.06 10.48
C ASP A 114 -8.91 -9.03 11.32
N VAL A 115 -9.87 -8.15 10.97
CA VAL A 115 -11.18 -8.07 11.65
C VAL A 115 -12.17 -9.08 11.06
N GLY A 116 -11.96 -9.51 9.80
CA GLY A 116 -12.80 -10.50 9.14
C GLY A 116 -14.15 -9.92 8.72
N ILE A 117 -14.14 -8.75 8.10
CA ILE A 117 -15.36 -8.11 7.61
C ILE A 117 -15.82 -8.79 6.31
N ASP A 118 -17.12 -9.06 6.22
CA ASP A 118 -17.76 -9.60 5.02
C ASP A 118 -17.79 -8.60 3.85
N ASP A 119 -18.07 -9.07 2.63
CA ASP A 119 -18.14 -8.23 1.42
C ASP A 119 -19.09 -7.01 1.56
N ILE A 120 -20.18 -7.15 2.32
CA ILE A 120 -21.12 -6.05 2.61
C ILE A 120 -20.45 -5.02 3.51
N GLY A 121 -19.79 -5.47 4.58
CA GLY A 121 -19.10 -4.57 5.49
C GLY A 121 -17.89 -3.90 4.83
N GLU A 122 -17.22 -4.56 3.88
CA GLU A 122 -16.20 -3.91 3.04
C GLU A 122 -16.79 -2.71 2.29
N LYS A 123 -17.95 -2.87 1.63
CA LYS A 123 -18.62 -1.78 0.91
C LYS A 123 -18.97 -0.62 1.84
N ILE A 124 -19.48 -0.92 3.04
CA ILE A 124 -19.82 0.07 4.07
C ILE A 124 -18.57 0.83 4.52
N MET A 125 -17.49 0.11 4.83
CA MET A 125 -16.24 0.73 5.27
C MET A 125 -15.56 1.53 4.15
N ARG A 126 -15.59 1.04 2.92
CA ARG A 126 -15.12 1.78 1.73
C ARG A 126 -15.90 3.07 1.53
N ALA A 127 -17.22 3.06 1.74
CA ALA A 127 -18.03 4.27 1.72
C ALA A 127 -17.67 5.23 2.86
N ALA A 128 -17.36 4.72 4.06
CA ALA A 128 -16.92 5.54 5.19
C ALA A 128 -15.57 6.24 4.91
N PHE A 129 -14.59 5.52 4.38
CA PHE A 129 -13.32 6.11 3.94
C PHE A 129 -13.53 7.13 2.81
N GLY A 130 -14.35 6.81 1.81
CA GLY A 130 -14.67 7.74 0.71
C GLY A 130 -15.42 9.00 1.17
N PHE A 131 -16.30 8.88 2.16
CA PHE A 131 -16.98 10.01 2.78
C PHE A 131 -16.00 10.90 3.55
N CYS A 132 -15.12 10.29 4.36
CA CYS A 132 -14.06 11.01 5.06
C CYS A 132 -13.12 11.71 4.08
N LEU A 133 -12.78 11.08 2.95
CA LEU A 133 -11.96 11.65 1.89
C LEU A 133 -12.56 12.96 1.36
N LYS A 134 -13.87 12.95 1.07
CA LYS A 134 -14.61 14.11 0.54
C LYS A 134 -14.78 15.24 1.56
N LEU A 135 -15.02 14.92 2.83
CA LEU A 135 -15.21 15.94 3.87
C LEU A 135 -13.92 16.59 4.32
N GLN A 136 -12.79 15.90 4.21
CA GLN A 136 -11.53 16.34 4.78
C GLN A 136 -10.72 17.12 3.75
N ASP A 137 -10.77 18.44 3.88
CA ASP A 137 -9.84 19.37 3.22
C ASP A 137 -8.51 19.34 3.99
N GLY A 138 -7.48 18.72 3.44
CA GLY A 138 -6.17 18.72 4.09
C GLY A 138 -5.20 17.62 3.69
N ASN A 139 -4.03 17.69 4.34
CA ASN A 139 -2.87 16.83 4.14
C ASN A 139 -3.10 15.41 4.67
N ALA A 140 -2.42 14.42 4.08
CA ALA A 140 -2.51 13.00 4.46
C ALA A 140 -2.08 12.71 5.91
N SER A 141 -1.34 13.64 6.53
CA SER A 141 -0.80 13.54 7.89
C SER A 141 -1.78 13.86 9.02
N GLN A 142 -3.07 14.09 8.73
CA GLN A 142 -4.04 14.32 9.80
C GLN A 142 -4.19 13.07 10.69
N PRO A 143 -4.18 13.22 12.03
CA PRO A 143 -4.16 12.09 12.95
C PRO A 143 -5.49 11.34 12.99
N CYS A 144 -6.61 12.02 12.76
CA CYS A 144 -7.94 11.43 12.74
C CYS A 144 -8.75 11.96 11.56
N ALA A 145 -9.68 11.13 11.08
CA ALA A 145 -10.70 11.54 10.13
C ALA A 145 -11.73 12.47 10.77
N LYS A 146 -12.51 13.15 9.92
CA LYS A 146 -13.73 13.81 10.38
C LYS A 146 -14.76 12.77 10.80
N PHE A 147 -15.66 13.17 11.69
CA PHE A 147 -16.73 12.31 12.15
C PHE A 147 -17.70 11.98 11.03
N PHE A 148 -18.19 10.75 11.02
CA PHE A 148 -19.28 10.30 10.15
C PHE A 148 -20.32 9.54 10.97
N SER A 149 -21.57 9.64 10.56
CA SER A 149 -22.69 8.92 11.18
C SER A 149 -23.22 7.83 10.26
N ARG A 150 -24.01 6.91 10.82
CA ARG A 150 -24.70 5.87 10.05
C ARG A 150 -25.55 6.46 8.92
N LYS A 151 -26.30 7.54 9.21
CA LYS A 151 -27.13 8.23 8.22
C LYS A 151 -26.33 8.81 7.05
N ASP A 152 -25.10 9.25 7.30
CA ASP A 152 -24.23 9.75 6.24
C ASP A 152 -23.84 8.61 5.28
N LEU A 153 -23.57 7.43 5.82
CA LEU A 153 -23.27 6.24 5.01
C LEU A 153 -24.50 5.76 4.24
N GLU A 154 -25.67 5.76 4.87
CA GLU A 154 -26.95 5.46 4.20
C GLU A 154 -27.17 6.41 3.01
N VAL A 155 -26.82 7.71 3.14
CA VAL A 155 -26.90 8.68 2.04
C VAL A 155 -25.95 8.35 0.89
N VAL A 156 -24.71 7.99 1.21
CA VAL A 156 -23.69 7.66 0.20
C VAL A 156 -24.05 6.37 -0.54
N LEU A 157 -24.65 5.40 0.16
CA LEU A 157 -24.96 4.08 -0.35
C LEU A 157 -26.43 3.90 -0.75
N ARG A 158 -27.23 4.97 -0.85
CA ARG A 158 -28.68 4.92 -1.18
C ARG A 158 -29.06 4.06 -2.37
N ASN A 159 -28.16 3.91 -3.35
CA ASN A 159 -28.41 3.14 -4.56
C ASN A 159 -28.13 1.64 -4.41
N ASN A 160 -27.62 1.19 -3.26
CA ASN A 160 -27.33 -0.22 -2.99
C ASN A 160 -28.52 -0.83 -2.25
N ALA A 161 -29.41 -1.49 -3.01
CA ALA A 161 -30.60 -2.15 -2.47
C ALA A 161 -30.28 -3.36 -1.57
N ASP A 162 -29.05 -3.86 -1.61
CA ASP A 162 -28.62 -5.07 -0.91
C ASP A 162 -28.20 -4.84 0.56
N ILE A 163 -28.15 -3.58 1.02
CA ILE A 163 -27.64 -3.24 2.36
C ILE A 163 -28.79 -2.83 3.27
N THR A 164 -29.04 -3.62 4.31
CA THR A 164 -30.08 -3.34 5.30
C THR A 164 -29.56 -2.44 6.42
N SER A 165 -30.48 -1.83 7.20
CA SER A 165 -30.10 -1.03 8.37
C SER A 165 -29.30 -1.84 9.39
N ASP A 166 -29.62 -3.12 9.54
CA ASP A 166 -28.97 -4.03 10.49
C ASP A 166 -27.52 -4.31 10.07
N ASP A 167 -27.25 -4.38 8.75
CA ASP A 167 -25.89 -4.57 8.22
C ASP A 167 -24.95 -3.40 8.58
N TYR A 168 -25.48 -2.16 8.55
CA TYR A 168 -24.72 -0.99 9.01
C TYR A 168 -24.40 -1.07 10.49
N GLU A 169 -25.38 -1.39 11.32
CA GLU A 169 -25.17 -1.49 12.77
C GLU A 169 -24.22 -2.61 13.13
N ALA A 170 -24.39 -3.80 12.52
CA ALA A 170 -23.52 -4.95 12.73
C ALA A 170 -22.08 -4.66 12.31
N THR A 171 -21.86 -4.08 11.13
CA THR A 171 -20.52 -3.73 10.64
C THR A 171 -19.85 -2.69 11.53
N LEU A 172 -20.56 -1.59 11.84
CA LEU A 172 -20.00 -0.51 12.67
C LEU A 172 -19.76 -0.97 14.11
N TYR A 173 -20.61 -1.84 14.65
CA TYR A 173 -20.41 -2.46 15.96
C TYR A 173 -19.20 -3.38 15.97
N LEU A 174 -19.06 -4.27 14.98
CA LEU A 174 -17.92 -5.20 14.87
C LEU A 174 -16.60 -4.43 14.82
N VAL A 175 -16.55 -3.42 13.95
CA VAL A 175 -15.35 -2.61 13.72
C VAL A 175 -14.99 -1.77 14.95
N SER A 176 -15.97 -1.17 15.62
CA SER A 176 -15.71 -0.39 16.84
C SER A 176 -15.44 -1.22 18.10
N SER A 177 -15.94 -2.46 18.15
CA SER A 177 -15.72 -3.39 19.27
C SER A 177 -14.42 -4.19 19.14
N SER A 178 -13.80 -4.19 17.95
CA SER A 178 -12.53 -4.85 17.71
C SER A 178 -11.44 -4.33 18.67
N ALA A 179 -10.55 -5.21 19.12
CA ALA A 179 -9.42 -4.87 19.99
C ALA A 179 -8.49 -3.81 19.37
N ASP A 180 -8.60 -3.65 18.06
CA ASP A 180 -7.74 -2.88 17.19
C ASP A 180 -8.10 -1.39 17.10
N ARG A 181 -9.27 -0.98 17.63
CA ARG A 181 -9.69 0.38 18.05
C ARG A 181 -9.38 1.59 17.15
N PHE A 182 -8.84 1.42 15.95
CA PHE A 182 -8.54 2.56 15.10
C PHE A 182 -9.82 3.16 14.51
N ILE A 183 -10.95 2.46 14.55
CA ILE A 183 -12.27 3.06 14.32
C ILE A 183 -12.99 3.12 15.67
N ARG A 184 -13.32 4.33 16.09
CA ARG A 184 -13.89 4.59 17.41
C ARG A 184 -15.28 5.15 17.30
N LYS A 185 -16.19 4.66 18.14
CA LYS A 185 -17.48 5.31 18.42
C LYS A 185 -17.23 6.45 19.40
N VAL A 186 -17.54 7.68 19.00
CA VAL A 186 -17.30 8.91 19.78
C VAL A 186 -18.59 9.48 20.36
N GLY A 187 -19.75 9.14 19.77
CA GLY A 187 -21.03 9.58 20.30
C GLY A 187 -22.20 8.73 19.78
N GLU A 188 -23.39 9.04 20.27
CA GLU A 188 -24.64 8.34 19.92
C GLU A 188 -25.48 9.07 18.85
N GLY A 189 -25.00 10.23 18.35
CA GLY A 189 -25.74 11.04 17.39
C GLY A 189 -26.05 10.29 16.08
N SER A 190 -27.30 10.36 15.62
CA SER A 190 -27.77 9.82 14.33
C SER A 190 -27.45 8.34 14.06
N GLY A 191 -27.58 7.49 15.08
CA GLY A 191 -27.28 6.05 14.96
C GLY A 191 -25.83 5.71 15.23
N GLY A 192 -25.12 6.57 15.97
CA GLY A 192 -23.72 6.42 16.32
C GLY A 192 -22.84 7.34 15.46
N LEU A 193 -21.94 8.05 16.14
CA LEU A 193 -20.93 8.90 15.54
C LEU A 193 -19.57 8.20 15.62
N TYR A 194 -18.92 8.03 14.48
CA TYR A 194 -17.68 7.27 14.35
C TYR A 194 -16.56 8.16 13.83
N THR A 195 -15.33 7.83 14.21
CA THR A 195 -14.11 8.45 13.67
C THR A 195 -13.07 7.38 13.36
N ILE A 196 -12.22 7.66 12.39
CA ILE A 196 -11.06 6.83 12.05
C ILE A 196 -9.80 7.51 12.63
N ASP A 197 -9.06 6.80 13.47
CA ASP A 197 -7.76 7.17 13.98
C ASP A 197 -6.68 6.63 13.04
N TYR A 198 -6.12 7.52 12.23
CA TYR A 198 -5.10 7.15 11.27
C TYR A 198 -3.76 6.84 11.95
N VAL A 199 -3.48 7.39 13.14
CA VAL A 199 -2.23 7.10 13.85
C VAL A 199 -2.20 5.65 14.31
N ASP A 200 -3.29 5.21 14.95
CA ASP A 200 -3.40 3.83 15.42
C ASP A 200 -3.51 2.85 14.25
N GLY A 201 -4.28 3.20 13.21
CA GLY A 201 -4.39 2.39 11.99
C GLY A 201 -3.04 2.21 11.29
N MET A 202 -2.26 3.28 11.14
CA MET A 202 -0.92 3.20 10.56
C MET A 202 0.05 2.43 11.44
N ARG A 203 -0.05 2.54 12.77
CA ARG A 203 0.75 1.72 13.69
C ARG A 203 0.45 0.22 13.49
N MET A 204 -0.81 -0.14 13.36
CA MET A 204 -1.21 -1.52 13.08
C MET A 204 -0.67 -2.02 11.74
N LEU A 205 -0.82 -1.21 10.69
CA LEU A 205 -0.28 -1.52 9.37
C LEU A 205 1.23 -1.80 9.44
N LEU A 206 1.98 -0.94 10.14
CA LEU A 206 3.42 -1.12 10.33
C LEU A 206 3.73 -2.43 11.05
N VAL A 207 3.02 -2.74 12.14
CA VAL A 207 3.19 -4.00 12.87
C VAL A 207 2.93 -5.20 11.96
N ARG A 208 1.87 -5.15 11.13
CA ARG A 208 1.52 -6.20 10.17
C ARG A 208 2.62 -6.40 9.12
N ILE A 209 3.11 -5.32 8.53
CA ILE A 209 4.19 -5.37 7.52
C ILE A 209 5.47 -5.93 8.14
N LEU A 210 5.85 -5.47 9.34
CA LEU A 210 7.03 -5.97 10.06
C LEU A 210 6.90 -7.47 10.38
N LYS A 211 5.73 -7.91 10.86
CA LYS A 211 5.46 -9.35 11.09
C LYS A 211 5.59 -10.15 9.81
N SER A 212 5.00 -9.69 8.71
CA SER A 212 5.10 -10.38 7.42
C SER A 212 6.54 -10.47 6.92
N MET A 213 7.36 -9.44 7.14
CA MET A 213 8.79 -9.48 6.80
C MET A 213 9.57 -10.48 7.66
N ILE A 214 9.32 -10.53 8.97
CA ILE A 214 9.90 -11.52 9.87
C ILE A 214 9.48 -12.92 9.42
N GLN A 215 8.18 -13.10 9.15
CA GLN A 215 7.62 -14.35 8.67
C GLN A 215 8.33 -14.84 7.41
N SER A 216 8.39 -13.98 6.38
CA SER A 216 9.02 -14.33 5.10
C SER A 216 10.51 -14.60 5.21
N LYS A 217 11.20 -14.06 6.21
CA LYS A 217 12.65 -14.17 6.35
C LYS A 217 13.09 -15.36 7.19
N TYR A 218 12.37 -15.66 8.27
CA TYR A 218 12.76 -16.70 9.22
C TYR A 218 11.88 -17.93 9.19
N GLU A 219 10.63 -17.83 8.71
CA GLU A 219 9.76 -18.99 8.60
C GLU A 219 9.98 -19.66 7.25
N ASN A 220 10.72 -20.76 7.25
CA ASN A 220 10.80 -21.63 6.08
C ASN A 220 9.50 -22.45 5.98
N PRO A 221 8.80 -22.44 4.82
CA PRO A 221 7.61 -23.26 4.63
C PRO A 221 7.87 -24.77 4.70
N ASN A 222 9.13 -25.19 4.58
CA ASN A 222 9.58 -26.57 4.54
C ASN A 222 10.11 -27.08 5.89
N ASP A 223 10.16 -26.24 6.93
CA ASP A 223 10.51 -26.71 8.27
C ASP A 223 9.39 -27.60 8.80
N LYS A 224 9.74 -28.84 9.16
CA LYS A 224 8.82 -29.84 9.71
C LYS A 224 8.53 -29.62 11.20
N ASP A 225 9.35 -28.80 11.85
CA ASP A 225 9.20 -28.45 13.26
C ASP A 225 8.11 -27.39 13.40
N GLU A 226 6.85 -27.82 13.54
CA GLU A 226 5.70 -26.93 13.76
C GLU A 226 5.92 -26.00 14.97
N GLU A 227 6.68 -26.44 15.97
CA GLU A 227 7.01 -25.67 17.18
C GLU A 227 7.92 -24.46 16.91
N LYS A 228 8.78 -24.50 15.87
CA LYS A 228 9.65 -23.37 15.50
C LYS A 228 8.95 -22.41 14.54
N ARG A 229 7.86 -22.84 13.91
CA ARG A 229 7.09 -22.02 12.98
C ARG A 229 6.35 -20.93 13.75
N GLY A 230 6.56 -19.67 13.38
CA GLY A 230 5.97 -18.55 14.10
C GLY A 230 6.76 -18.05 15.30
N PHE A 231 7.77 -18.80 15.79
CA PHE A 231 8.48 -18.44 17.01
C PHE A 231 9.12 -17.04 16.98
N PRO A 232 9.82 -16.63 15.91
CA PRO A 232 10.35 -15.26 15.80
C PRO A 232 9.24 -14.19 15.78
N THR A 233 8.14 -14.48 15.09
CA THR A 233 6.96 -13.60 15.01
C THR A 233 6.27 -13.46 16.37
N PHE A 234 6.23 -14.53 17.16
CA PHE A 234 5.70 -14.53 18.53
C PHE A 234 6.59 -13.73 19.49
N ILE A 235 7.91 -13.92 19.46
CA ILE A 235 8.86 -13.11 20.26
C ILE A 235 8.63 -11.63 19.95
N PHE A 236 8.62 -11.25 18.67
CA PHE A 236 8.40 -9.87 18.26
C PHE A 236 7.06 -9.31 18.76
N THR A 237 5.98 -10.10 18.62
CA THR A 237 4.64 -9.71 19.11
C THR A 237 4.59 -9.57 20.63
N LEU A 238 5.27 -10.45 21.36
CA LEU A 238 5.33 -10.40 22.82
C LEU A 238 6.09 -9.16 23.29
N LEU A 239 7.22 -8.84 22.67
CA LEU A 239 7.99 -7.63 22.98
C LEU A 239 7.20 -6.36 22.67
N LEU A 240 6.39 -6.35 21.61
CA LEU A 240 5.48 -5.23 21.35
C LEU A 240 4.41 -5.05 22.44
N LYS A 241 3.91 -6.16 23.02
CA LYS A 241 2.88 -6.12 24.06
C LYS A 241 3.43 -5.81 25.45
N LYS A 242 4.55 -6.45 25.84
CA LYS A 242 5.17 -6.34 27.16
C LYS A 242 6.19 -5.20 27.27
N GLY A 243 6.67 -4.67 26.15
CA GLY A 243 7.70 -3.63 26.11
C GLY A 243 9.10 -4.21 26.30
N LEU A 244 9.78 -3.79 27.37
CA LEU A 244 11.14 -4.24 27.70
C LEU A 244 11.10 -5.51 28.54
N VAL A 245 11.71 -6.60 28.04
CA VAL A 245 11.68 -7.92 28.69
C VAL A 245 13.08 -8.52 28.73
N GLU A 246 13.41 -9.20 29.83
CA GLU A 246 14.64 -9.97 30.01
C GLU A 246 14.58 -11.32 29.29
N GLU A 247 15.74 -11.89 28.97
CA GLU A 247 15.84 -13.18 28.29
C GLU A 247 15.21 -14.33 29.08
N GLU A 248 15.50 -14.41 30.39
CA GLU A 248 14.98 -15.45 31.29
C GLU A 248 13.45 -15.46 31.30
N LYS A 249 12.83 -14.28 31.43
CA LYS A 249 11.37 -14.13 31.40
C LYS A 249 10.74 -14.48 30.04
N LEU A 250 11.48 -14.29 28.94
CA LEU A 250 11.02 -14.72 27.62
C LEU A 250 11.06 -16.24 27.52
N ALA A 251 12.15 -16.88 27.96
CA ALA A 251 12.28 -18.33 27.99
C ALA A 251 11.18 -18.98 28.85
N GLU A 252 10.91 -18.43 30.03
CA GLU A 252 9.80 -18.87 30.90
C GLU A 252 8.43 -18.70 30.22
N THR A 253 8.17 -17.57 29.56
CA THR A 253 6.88 -17.30 28.91
C THR A 253 6.61 -18.29 27.78
N PHE A 254 7.63 -18.62 26.99
CA PHE A 254 7.48 -19.50 25.83
C PHE A 254 7.70 -20.98 26.16
N LYS A 255 8.21 -21.31 27.36
CA LYS A 255 8.64 -22.67 27.74
C LYS A 255 9.66 -23.27 26.77
N HIS A 256 10.45 -22.42 26.13
CA HIS A 256 11.58 -22.83 25.28
C HIS A 256 12.89 -22.76 26.09
N PRO A 257 13.90 -23.56 25.72
CA PRO A 257 15.21 -23.44 26.34
C PRO A 257 15.83 -22.07 26.05
N GLU A 258 16.51 -21.48 27.04
CA GLU A 258 17.15 -20.17 26.92
C GLU A 258 18.09 -20.07 25.72
N ASN A 259 18.80 -21.15 25.38
CA ASN A 259 19.73 -21.19 24.25
C ASN A 259 19.03 -20.92 22.91
N GLU A 260 17.81 -21.42 22.71
CA GLU A 260 17.05 -21.19 21.47
C GLU A 260 16.52 -19.76 21.42
N VAL A 261 15.97 -19.28 22.54
CA VAL A 261 15.47 -17.90 22.68
C VAL A 261 16.60 -16.91 22.39
N ARG A 262 17.80 -17.15 22.95
CA ARG A 262 18.99 -16.32 22.72
C ARG A 262 19.41 -16.29 21.26
N GLN A 263 19.39 -17.43 20.57
CA GLN A 263 19.73 -17.50 19.15
C GLN A 263 18.75 -16.67 18.30
N GLU A 264 17.46 -16.77 18.56
CA GLU A 264 16.44 -16.01 17.83
C GLU A 264 16.47 -14.51 18.16
N LEU A 265 16.68 -14.15 19.43
CA LEU A 265 16.89 -12.76 19.82
C LEU A 265 18.12 -12.15 19.13
N PHE A 266 19.20 -12.92 19.01
CA PHE A 266 20.39 -12.46 18.30
C PHE A 266 20.12 -12.25 16.80
N ARG A 267 19.40 -13.18 16.15
CA ARG A 267 19.00 -13.07 14.73
C ARG A 267 18.14 -11.83 14.49
N LEU A 268 17.08 -11.65 15.28
CA LEU A 268 16.16 -10.52 15.18
C LEU A 268 16.86 -9.18 15.47
N ARG A 269 17.80 -9.16 16.43
CA ARG A 269 18.62 -7.98 16.73
C ARG A 269 19.56 -7.63 15.57
N ASN A 270 20.28 -8.61 15.02
CA ASN A 270 21.24 -8.40 13.94
C ASN A 270 20.55 -7.80 12.70
N ASP A 271 19.33 -8.25 12.43
CA ASP A 271 18.53 -7.74 11.33
C ASP A 271 17.80 -6.42 11.64
N GLY A 272 17.88 -5.94 12.88
CA GLY A 272 17.37 -4.64 13.31
C GLY A 272 15.86 -4.62 13.57
N PHE A 273 15.26 -5.76 13.92
CA PHE A 273 13.85 -5.84 14.35
C PHE A 273 13.67 -5.59 15.85
N ILE A 274 14.71 -5.83 16.66
CA ILE A 274 14.69 -5.69 18.12
C ILE A 274 15.85 -4.80 18.56
N ASN A 275 15.60 -4.00 19.60
CA ASN A 275 16.60 -3.19 20.28
C ASN A 275 16.97 -3.83 21.62
N VAL A 276 18.22 -3.61 22.04
CA VAL A 276 18.72 -4.05 23.33
C VAL A 276 19.07 -2.82 24.15
N VAL A 277 18.53 -2.75 25.36
CA VAL A 277 18.85 -1.74 26.36
C VAL A 277 19.58 -2.44 27.50
N THR A 278 20.79 -2.01 27.80
CA THR A 278 21.54 -2.48 28.97
C THR A 278 21.12 -1.67 30.18
N LYS A 279 20.78 -2.36 31.26
CA LYS A 279 20.57 -1.75 32.57
C LYS A 279 21.71 -2.19 33.47
N ASP A 280 22.54 -1.23 33.85
CA ASP A 280 23.61 -1.48 34.81
C ASP A 280 23.05 -1.45 36.22
N THR A 281 23.40 -2.48 36.99
CA THR A 281 23.13 -2.52 38.43
C THR A 281 24.23 -1.83 39.24
N SER A 282 25.40 -1.60 38.63
CA SER A 282 26.57 -0.92 39.18
C SER A 282 26.73 0.51 38.65
N TYR A 283 27.39 1.37 39.42
CA TYR A 283 27.75 2.74 39.00
C TYR A 283 28.77 2.78 37.83
N GLU A 284 29.48 1.68 37.61
CA GLU A 284 30.39 1.49 36.48
C GLU A 284 29.77 0.48 35.51
N PHE A 285 29.82 0.78 34.21
CA PHE A 285 29.38 -0.14 33.16
C PHE A 285 30.27 -1.39 33.18
N ASN A 286 29.74 -2.50 33.69
CA ASN A 286 30.40 -3.79 33.70
C ASN A 286 29.48 -4.82 33.01
N PRO A 287 29.81 -5.26 31.78
CA PRO A 287 28.99 -6.20 31.01
C PRO A 287 28.64 -7.50 31.75
N MET A 288 29.41 -7.89 32.77
CA MET A 288 29.17 -9.09 33.59
C MET A 288 28.07 -8.88 34.64
N SER A 289 27.78 -7.64 35.05
CA SER A 289 26.69 -7.28 35.98
C SER A 289 25.54 -6.53 35.30
N SER A 290 25.69 -6.18 34.03
CA SER A 290 24.65 -5.53 33.22
C SER A 290 23.54 -6.52 32.85
N GLN A 291 22.29 -6.12 33.08
CA GLN A 291 21.13 -6.86 32.61
C GLN A 291 20.75 -6.40 31.20
N PHE A 292 20.50 -7.35 30.29
CA PHE A 292 20.07 -7.06 28.92
C PHE A 292 18.55 -7.11 28.82
N LEU A 293 17.95 -5.98 28.46
CA LEU A 293 16.53 -5.84 28.21
C LEU A 293 16.28 -5.75 26.70
N TYR A 294 15.40 -6.59 26.19
CA TYR A 294 14.99 -6.60 24.79
C TYR A 294 13.68 -5.86 24.63
N GLY A 295 13.55 -5.05 23.59
CA GLY A 295 12.30 -4.34 23.28
C GLY A 295 12.25 -3.88 21.84
N VAL A 296 11.05 -3.47 21.41
CA VAL A 296 10.81 -3.03 20.03
C VAL A 296 10.45 -1.55 20.02
N ASP A 297 11.20 -0.76 19.25
CA ASP A 297 10.85 0.62 18.91
C ASP A 297 10.42 0.64 17.44
N LEU A 298 9.11 0.75 17.21
CA LEU A 298 8.52 0.68 15.88
C LEU A 298 9.09 1.73 14.91
N LEU A 299 9.40 2.93 15.39
CA LEU A 299 9.90 4.00 14.53
C LEU A 299 11.33 3.70 14.07
N LYS A 300 12.19 3.29 15.01
CA LYS A 300 13.58 2.94 14.69
C LYS A 300 13.64 1.71 13.77
N VAL A 301 12.86 0.68 14.07
CA VAL A 301 12.82 -0.54 13.26
C VAL A 301 12.33 -0.22 11.84
N ASN A 302 11.23 0.52 11.71
CA ASN A 302 10.69 0.90 10.40
C ASN A 302 11.70 1.70 9.57
N LEU A 303 12.34 2.72 10.16
CA LEU A 303 13.33 3.54 9.46
C LEU A 303 14.52 2.70 8.98
N ASN A 304 14.99 1.76 9.80
CA ASN A 304 16.10 0.88 9.46
C ASN A 304 15.73 -0.09 8.32
N GLN A 305 14.53 -0.68 8.35
CA GLN A 305 14.06 -1.56 7.27
C GLN A 305 13.81 -0.78 5.97
N PHE A 306 13.23 0.41 6.06
CA PHE A 306 12.99 1.27 4.89
C PHE A 306 14.29 1.65 4.19
N GLN A 307 15.32 2.03 4.96
CA GLN A 307 16.64 2.33 4.41
C GLN A 307 17.26 1.13 3.70
N LYS A 308 17.15 -0.08 4.27
CA LYS A 308 17.64 -1.31 3.63
C LYS A 308 16.95 -1.55 2.29
N VAL A 309 15.61 -1.47 2.23
CA VAL A 309 14.84 -1.67 0.98
C VAL A 309 15.26 -0.68 -0.10
N LEU A 310 15.37 0.61 0.24
CA LEU A 310 15.82 1.63 -0.71
C LEU A 310 17.24 1.37 -1.23
N GLN A 311 18.17 1.02 -0.34
CA GLN A 311 19.54 0.70 -0.73
C GLN A 311 19.59 -0.48 -1.71
N TYR A 312 18.85 -1.56 -1.43
CA TYR A 312 18.80 -2.72 -2.32
C TYR A 312 18.20 -2.38 -3.69
N GLN A 313 17.12 -1.60 -3.74
CA GLN A 313 16.52 -1.16 -5.01
C GLN A 313 17.47 -0.31 -5.84
N ILE A 314 18.17 0.64 -5.21
CA ILE A 314 19.14 1.49 -5.90
C ILE A 314 20.30 0.65 -6.45
N ILE A 315 20.89 -0.24 -5.63
CA ILE A 315 21.98 -1.11 -6.06
C ILE A 315 21.53 -1.99 -7.23
N PHE A 316 20.33 -2.57 -7.15
CA PHE A 316 19.78 -3.41 -8.21
C PHE A 316 19.60 -2.63 -9.53
N ILE A 317 19.02 -1.43 -9.48
CA ILE A 317 18.84 -0.57 -10.66
C ILE A 317 20.20 -0.20 -11.27
N VAL A 318 21.18 0.15 -10.44
CA VAL A 318 22.55 0.47 -10.90
C VAL A 318 23.22 -0.75 -11.54
N ALA A 319 23.07 -1.93 -10.93
CA ALA A 319 23.60 -3.18 -11.47
C ALA A 319 22.97 -3.53 -12.83
N LEU A 320 21.66 -3.38 -12.98
CA LEU A 320 20.96 -3.58 -14.25
C LEU A 320 21.41 -2.59 -15.32
N LYS A 321 21.60 -1.31 -14.98
CA LYS A 321 22.12 -0.30 -15.91
C LYS A 321 23.55 -0.60 -16.36
N LYS A 322 24.43 -1.06 -15.46
CA LYS A 322 25.79 -1.48 -15.81
C LYS A 322 25.80 -2.71 -16.71
N LYS A 323 24.97 -3.72 -16.41
CA LYS A 323 24.84 -4.93 -17.24
C LYS A 323 24.33 -4.62 -18.65
N LYS A 324 23.40 -3.67 -18.79
CA LYS A 324 22.89 -3.21 -20.10
C LYS A 324 23.93 -2.45 -20.93
N LYS A 325 24.86 -1.73 -20.29
CA LYS A 325 26.01 -1.09 -20.95
C LYS A 325 27.11 -2.06 -21.39
N LEU A 326 27.18 -3.25 -20.78
CA LEU A 326 28.15 -4.30 -21.15
C LEU A 326 27.65 -5.19 -22.30
N LEU A 327 26.37 -5.08 -22.67
CA LEU A 327 25.72 -5.87 -23.71
C LEU A 327 25.44 -5.06 -25.00
N LEU A 328 25.87 -3.80 -25.05
CA LEU A 328 25.80 -2.89 -26.20
C LEU A 328 27.22 -2.54 -26.65
#